data_AF-A0A386HFW2-F1
#
_entry.id   AF-A0A386HFW2-F1
#
_cell.length_a   1.000
_cell.length_b   1.000
_cell.length_c   1.000
_cell.angle_alpha   90.00
_cell.angle_beta   90.00
_cell.angle_gamma   90.00
#
_symmetry.space_group_name_H-M   'P 1'
#
loop_
_entity.id
_entity.type
_entity.pdbx_description
1 polymer ?
#
loop_
_entity_poly.entity_id
_entity_poly.type
_entity_poly.pdbx_seq_one_letter_code
_entity_poly.pdbx_strand_id
1 'polypeptide(L)'
;MSLATLFVLCRFLHFLAVMLMFGISVFTALLAPDRFSSILKNRLSPLLVFSTFVGLASAIGLLAIQAGMMGDGWADTYRLNVWWAVLGTRFGQIWQWHLGLSILSMWIALLGTIRVYYRLMVGCSTLLLASLAFIGHAAMHEGVLGWIHQINQVIHLLSAGYWIGCLPALLVCLAYTRHGDVKREAITTLIRFSSWGHLAVALVLSTGIINSIIILRETSLTLTSVYQMLLLSKVILVLFMIVIAVINRYLIVPMLRKLPTKAHYWLVVNSCAEIILGATVLLLVSFFATMAPI
;
A
#
# COMPACT_ATOMS: atom_id res chain seq x y z
N MET A 1 -18.41 18.03 7.09
CA MET A 1 -17.76 16.70 7.16
C MET A 1 -17.34 16.44 8.60
N SER A 2 -17.52 15.24 9.14
CA SER A 2 -17.08 14.93 10.51
C SER A 2 -15.57 14.64 10.55
N LEU A 3 -14.93 14.79 11.72
CA LEU A 3 -13.53 14.42 11.91
C LEU A 3 -13.28 12.94 11.62
N ALA A 4 -14.22 12.07 11.99
CA ALA A 4 -14.14 10.63 11.70
C ALA A 4 -14.12 10.34 10.20
N THR A 5 -14.99 10.98 9.40
CA THR A 5 -14.99 10.81 7.94
C THR A 5 -13.70 11.33 7.32
N LEU A 6 -13.21 12.49 7.79
CA LEU A 6 -11.93 13.04 7.31
C LEU A 6 -10.76 12.13 7.68
N PHE A 7 -10.76 11.54 8.87
CA PHE A 7 -9.74 10.58 9.29
C PHE A 7 -9.69 9.36 8.36
N VAL A 8 -10.84 8.79 8.02
CA VAL A 8 -10.95 7.66 7.09
C VAL A 8 -10.39 8.01 5.71
N LEU A 9 -10.76 9.17 5.16
CA LEU A 9 -10.27 9.63 3.86
C LEU A 9 -8.76 9.90 3.88
N CYS A 10 -8.26 10.55 4.93
CA CYS A 10 -6.85 10.83 5.10
C CYS A 10 -6.04 9.53 5.24
N ARG A 11 -6.55 8.56 6.01
CA ARG A 11 -5.97 7.22 6.15
C ARG A 11 -5.93 6.50 4.80
N PHE A 12 -7.03 6.50 4.05
CA PHE A 12 -7.07 5.90 2.71
C PHE A 12 -5.99 6.50 1.79
N LEU A 13 -5.92 7.83 1.70
CA LEU A 13 -4.93 8.52 0.89
C LEU A 13 -3.50 8.19 1.34
N HIS A 14 -3.27 8.14 2.65
CA HIS A 14 -1.97 7.81 3.22
C HIS A 14 -1.51 6.40 2.85
N PHE A 15 -2.37 5.38 3.06
CA PHE A 15 -2.04 4.00 2.69
C PHE A 15 -1.78 3.87 1.19
N LEU A 16 -2.64 4.48 0.35
CA LEU A 16 -2.46 4.45 -1.10
C LEU A 16 -1.13 5.09 -1.52
N ALA A 17 -0.82 6.28 -0.98
CA ALA A 17 0.41 7.00 -1.27
C ALA A 17 1.66 6.20 -0.89
N VAL A 18 1.72 5.66 0.34
CA VAL A 18 2.88 4.90 0.82
C VAL A 18 3.03 3.57 0.06
N MET A 19 1.92 2.88 -0.28
CA MET A 19 1.97 1.69 -1.13
C MET A 19 2.47 2.00 -2.54
N LEU A 20 2.04 3.11 -3.15
CA LEU A 20 2.54 3.56 -4.46
C LEU A 20 4.04 3.89 -4.40
N MET A 21 4.48 4.60 -3.37
CA MET A 21 5.92 4.87 -3.15
C MET A 21 6.72 3.57 -3.08
N PHE A 22 6.25 2.61 -2.30
CA PHE A 22 6.90 1.30 -2.14
C PHE A 22 6.94 0.52 -3.45
N GLY A 23 5.80 0.34 -4.11
CA GLY A 23 5.71 -0.44 -5.34
C GLY A 23 6.48 0.17 -6.50
N ILE A 24 6.40 1.49 -6.72
CA ILE A 24 7.19 2.18 -7.75
C ILE A 24 8.69 2.01 -7.48
N SER A 25 9.12 2.18 -6.22
CA SER A 25 10.53 2.07 -5.84
C SER A 25 11.05 0.65 -6.01
N VAL A 26 10.30 -0.37 -5.57
CA VAL A 26 10.67 -1.79 -5.74
C VAL A 26 10.72 -2.15 -7.22
N PHE A 27 9.69 -1.77 -7.99
CA PHE A 27 9.59 -2.12 -9.40
C PHE A 27 10.77 -1.57 -10.21
N THR A 28 11.15 -0.32 -9.95
CA THR A 28 12.24 0.35 -10.67
C THR A 28 13.64 0.00 -10.16
N ALA A 29 13.83 -0.16 -8.85
CA ALA A 29 15.14 -0.39 -8.25
C ALA A 29 15.55 -1.86 -8.21
N LEU A 30 14.59 -2.78 -8.02
CA LEU A 30 14.87 -4.19 -7.76
C LEU A 30 14.44 -5.10 -8.91
N LEU A 31 13.37 -4.77 -9.64
CA LEU A 31 12.85 -5.64 -10.70
C LEU A 31 13.43 -5.30 -12.08
N ALA A 32 13.58 -4.01 -12.40
CA ALA A 32 14.04 -3.55 -13.72
C ALA A 32 15.57 -3.66 -13.91
N PRO A 33 16.07 -4.22 -15.03
CA PRO A 33 17.48 -4.14 -15.40
C PRO A 33 17.97 -2.69 -15.56
N ASP A 34 19.26 -2.41 -15.32
CA ASP A 34 19.80 -1.04 -15.21
C ASP A 34 19.44 -0.12 -16.39
N ARG A 35 19.56 -0.60 -17.63
CA ARG A 35 19.24 0.18 -18.84
C ARG A 35 17.77 0.62 -18.87
N PHE A 36 16.86 -0.26 -18.47
CA PHE A 36 15.42 0.01 -18.45
C PHE A 36 14.99 0.73 -17.17
N SER A 37 15.67 0.48 -16.05
CA SER A 37 15.46 1.16 -14.77
C SER A 37 15.55 2.67 -14.95
N SER A 38 16.56 3.20 -15.64
CA SER A 38 16.70 4.64 -15.91
C SER A 38 15.50 5.24 -16.66
N ILE A 39 14.94 4.52 -17.64
CA ILE A 39 13.76 4.96 -18.37
C ILE A 39 12.54 5.00 -17.46
N LEU A 40 12.31 3.94 -16.69
CA LEU A 40 11.19 3.87 -15.75
C LEU A 40 11.30 4.94 -14.67
N LYS A 41 12.50 5.19 -14.14
CA LYS A 41 12.75 6.24 -13.14
C LYS A 41 12.32 7.61 -13.64
N ASN A 42 12.64 7.96 -14.88
CA ASN A 42 12.22 9.24 -15.47
C ASN A 42 10.70 9.30 -15.65
N ARG A 43 10.08 8.22 -16.11
CA ARG A 43 8.64 8.17 -16.39
C ARG A 43 7.78 8.12 -15.12
N LEU A 44 8.27 7.48 -14.06
CA LEU A 44 7.55 7.29 -12.80
C LEU A 44 7.92 8.32 -11.74
N SER A 45 8.98 9.12 -11.94
CA SER A 45 9.40 10.17 -10.99
C SER A 45 8.26 11.13 -10.61
N PRO A 46 7.46 11.69 -11.54
CA PRO A 46 6.37 12.58 -11.16
C PRO A 46 5.34 11.92 -10.24
N LEU A 47 5.00 10.66 -10.52
CA LEU A 47 4.07 9.89 -9.69
C LEU A 47 4.67 9.54 -8.32
N LEU A 48 5.96 9.22 -8.27
CA LEU A 48 6.67 8.95 -7.02
C LEU A 48 6.75 10.20 -6.14
N VAL A 49 7.13 11.35 -6.71
CA VAL A 49 7.18 12.63 -6.00
C VAL A 49 5.80 13.04 -5.52
N PHE A 50 4.77 12.94 -6.37
CA PHE A 50 3.39 13.22 -6.00
C PHE A 50 2.91 12.31 -4.85
N SER A 51 3.16 11.00 -4.96
CA SER A 51 2.81 10.05 -3.90
C SER A 51 3.57 10.35 -2.60
N THR A 52 4.83 10.76 -2.69
CA THR A 52 5.63 11.15 -1.50
C THR A 52 5.09 12.40 -0.84
N PHE A 53 4.70 13.41 -1.63
CA PHE A 53 4.06 14.62 -1.13
C PHE A 53 2.73 14.30 -0.45
N VAL A 54 1.86 13.51 -1.09
CA VAL A 54 0.58 13.07 -0.52
C VAL A 54 0.82 12.26 0.76
N GLY A 55 1.83 11.39 0.78
CA GLY A 55 2.23 10.62 1.96
C GLY A 55 2.60 11.51 3.14
N LEU A 56 3.44 12.52 2.92
CA LEU A 56 3.81 13.49 3.94
C LEU A 56 2.63 14.36 4.40
N ALA A 57 1.87 14.92 3.45
CA ALA A 57 0.73 15.78 3.76
C ALA A 57 -0.35 15.02 4.55
N SER A 58 -0.64 13.78 4.16
CA SER A 58 -1.56 12.90 4.88
C SER A 58 -1.01 12.43 6.23
N ALA A 59 0.31 12.23 6.36
CA ALA A 59 0.91 11.90 7.66
C ALA A 59 0.73 13.04 8.69
N ILE A 60 0.95 14.27 8.25
CA ILE A 60 0.70 15.49 9.06
C ILE A 60 -0.80 15.62 9.32
N GLY A 61 -1.64 15.43 8.30
CA GLY A 61 -3.09 15.49 8.41
C GLY A 61 -3.65 14.49 9.42
N LEU A 62 -3.16 13.24 9.43
CA LEU A 62 -3.57 12.22 10.39
C LEU A 62 -3.20 12.61 11.83
N LEU A 63 -2.01 13.21 12.07
CA LEU A 63 -1.67 13.74 13.39
C LEU A 63 -2.62 14.86 13.80
N ALA A 64 -2.90 15.81 12.90
CA ALA A 64 -3.80 16.93 13.12
C ALA A 64 -5.22 16.45 13.47
N ILE A 65 -5.75 15.50 12.69
CA ILE A 65 -7.09 14.94 12.90
C ILE A 65 -7.13 14.13 14.20
N GLN A 66 -6.08 13.35 14.49
CA GLN A 66 -5.97 12.60 15.75
C GLN A 66 -5.98 13.53 16.96
N ALA A 67 -5.31 14.69 16.89
CA ALA A 67 -5.38 15.71 17.93
C ALA A 67 -6.80 16.23 18.15
N GLY A 68 -7.55 16.52 17.07
CA GLY A 68 -8.95 16.91 17.20
C GLY A 68 -9.87 15.81 17.73
N MET A 69 -9.61 14.54 17.40
CA MET A 69 -10.40 13.40 17.90
C MET A 69 -10.13 13.08 19.37
N MET A 70 -8.91 13.38 19.87
CA MET A 70 -8.53 13.17 21.28
C MET A 70 -8.79 14.37 22.17
N GLY A 71 -8.92 15.57 21.58
CA GLY A 71 -9.28 16.81 22.26
C GLY A 71 -10.75 17.19 22.08
N ASP A 72 -11.03 18.49 22.07
CA ASP A 72 -12.37 19.08 22.03
C ASP A 72 -12.88 19.33 20.60
N GLY A 73 -12.44 18.52 19.63
CA GLY A 73 -12.90 18.59 18.24
C GLY A 73 -12.04 19.48 17.32
N TRP A 74 -12.68 20.18 16.38
CA TRP A 74 -11.99 20.86 15.28
C TRP A 74 -11.00 21.94 15.72
N ALA A 75 -11.25 22.62 16.84
CA ALA A 75 -10.35 23.65 17.36
C ALA A 75 -8.96 23.09 17.70
N ASP A 76 -8.91 21.82 18.09
CA ASP A 76 -7.69 21.17 18.55
C ASP A 76 -6.87 20.57 17.40
N THR A 77 -7.41 20.53 16.17
CA THR A 77 -6.66 20.00 15.02
C THR A 77 -5.50 20.91 14.60
N TYR A 78 -5.52 22.19 14.95
CA TYR A 78 -4.47 23.17 14.63
C TYR A 78 -3.72 23.71 15.86
N ARG A 79 -4.06 23.20 17.06
CA ARG A 79 -3.44 23.63 18.31
C ARG A 79 -2.18 22.82 18.62
N LEU A 80 -1.03 23.49 18.56
CA LEU A 80 0.28 22.85 18.74
C LEU A 80 0.48 22.22 20.13
N ASN A 81 -0.14 22.76 21.18
CA ASN A 81 -0.10 22.16 22.51
C ASN A 81 -0.78 20.78 22.55
N VAL A 82 -1.89 20.61 21.82
CA VAL A 82 -2.58 19.32 21.72
C VAL A 82 -1.76 18.35 20.87
N TRP A 83 -1.11 18.82 19.80
CA TRP A 83 -0.20 17.99 19.01
C TRP A 83 0.95 17.44 19.87
N TRP A 84 1.55 18.28 20.71
CA TRP A 84 2.57 17.84 21.66
C TRP A 84 2.05 16.79 22.64
N ALA A 85 0.83 16.96 23.16
CA ALA A 85 0.20 15.97 24.02
C ALA A 85 -0.03 14.64 23.29
N VAL A 86 -0.55 14.66 22.06
CA VAL A 86 -0.73 13.45 21.23
C VAL A 86 0.60 12.77 20.95
N LEU A 87 1.66 13.54 20.67
CA LEU A 87 3.00 13.00 20.43
C LEU A 87 3.60 12.30 21.66
N GLY A 88 3.13 12.64 22.87
CA GLY A 88 3.50 11.95 24.12
C GLY A 88 2.84 10.59 24.31
N THR A 89 1.82 10.25 23.52
CA THR A 89 1.12 8.95 23.62
C THR A 89 1.86 7.83 22.90
N ARG A 90 1.46 6.57 23.13
CA ARG A 90 2.00 5.41 22.39
C ARG A 90 1.86 5.56 20.87
N PHE A 91 0.73 6.10 20.40
CA PHE A 91 0.54 6.45 18.98
C PHE A 91 1.57 7.49 18.54
N GLY A 92 1.70 8.58 19.31
CA GLY A 92 2.62 9.67 19.07
C GLY A 92 4.06 9.25 18.90
N GLN A 93 4.56 8.37 19.78
CA GLN A 93 5.94 7.87 19.74
C GLN A 93 6.26 7.16 18.42
N ILE A 94 5.34 6.35 17.89
CA ILE A 94 5.51 5.68 16.59
C ILE A 94 5.37 6.71 15.45
N TRP A 95 4.41 7.62 15.58
CA TRP A 95 4.12 8.63 14.57
C TRP A 95 5.25 9.65 14.40
N GLN A 96 6.04 9.94 15.44
CA GLN A 96 7.25 10.77 15.34
C GLN A 96 8.25 10.18 14.33
N TRP A 97 8.55 8.89 14.45
CA TRP A 97 9.42 8.18 13.49
C TRP A 97 8.78 8.14 12.10
N HIS A 98 7.47 7.91 12.03
CA HIS A 98 6.73 7.89 10.77
C HIS A 98 6.80 9.25 10.04
N LEU A 99 6.63 10.35 10.76
CA LEU A 99 6.78 11.72 10.23
C LEU A 99 8.22 11.99 9.80
N GLY A 100 9.20 11.62 10.62
CA GLY A 100 10.62 11.75 10.29
C GLY A 100 10.98 11.01 8.99
N LEU A 101 10.49 9.77 8.82
CA LEU A 101 10.67 8.98 7.61
C LEU A 101 9.93 9.58 6.40
N SER A 102 8.75 10.18 6.60
CA SER A 102 7.99 10.84 5.53
C SER A 102 8.70 12.10 5.04
N ILE A 103 9.22 12.91 5.98
CA ILE A 103 10.04 14.09 5.69
C ILE A 103 11.31 13.65 4.94
N LEU A 104 12.05 12.67 5.47
CA LEU A 104 13.24 12.13 4.83
C LEU A 104 12.96 11.63 3.41
N SER A 105 11.84 10.92 3.20
CA SER A 105 11.43 10.46 1.87
C SER A 105 11.19 11.62 0.91
N MET A 106 10.55 12.70 1.37
CA MET A 106 10.33 13.91 0.57
C MET A 106 11.65 14.62 0.24
N TRP A 107 12.54 14.76 1.20
CA TRP A 107 13.89 15.29 0.98
C TRP A 107 14.65 14.48 -0.08
N ILE A 108 14.65 13.15 0.05
CA ILE A 108 15.27 12.23 -0.90
C ILE A 108 14.63 12.38 -2.30
N ALA A 109 13.30 12.53 -2.39
CA ALA A 109 12.57 12.74 -3.63
C ALA A 109 12.91 14.06 -4.33
N LEU A 110 13.06 15.15 -3.59
CA LEU A 110 13.43 16.46 -4.12
C LEU A 110 14.89 16.52 -4.59
N LEU A 111 15.79 15.80 -3.94
CA LEU A 111 17.21 15.81 -4.32
C LEU A 111 17.45 15.12 -5.66
N GLY A 112 16.64 14.12 -6.05
CA GLY A 112 16.45 13.58 -7.41
C GLY A 112 17.67 13.04 -8.18
N THR A 113 18.89 13.28 -7.69
CA THR A 113 20.14 13.23 -8.46
C THR A 113 21.10 12.17 -7.90
N ILE A 114 20.83 11.65 -6.69
CA ILE A 114 21.66 10.64 -6.06
C ILE A 114 21.49 9.31 -6.80
N ARG A 115 22.61 8.68 -7.24
CA ARG A 115 22.61 7.40 -7.96
C ARG A 115 21.86 6.27 -7.22
N VAL A 116 21.76 6.37 -5.88
CA VAL A 116 21.11 5.41 -4.97
C VAL A 116 19.67 5.82 -4.60
N TYR A 117 19.16 6.95 -5.12
CA TYR A 117 17.85 7.55 -4.80
C TYR A 117 16.71 6.52 -4.65
N TYR A 118 16.46 5.72 -5.68
CA TYR A 118 15.37 4.74 -5.67
C TYR A 118 15.58 3.58 -4.68
N ARG A 119 16.84 3.19 -4.39
CA ARG A 119 17.13 2.18 -3.36
C ARG A 119 16.88 2.73 -1.95
N LEU A 120 17.20 3.99 -1.71
CA LEU A 120 16.86 4.67 -0.46
C LEU A 120 15.34 4.80 -0.30
N MET A 121 14.62 5.10 -1.38
CA MET A 121 13.15 5.15 -1.36
C MET A 121 12.52 3.77 -1.07
N VAL A 122 13.10 2.66 -1.57
CA VAL A 122 12.68 1.31 -1.14
C VAL A 122 12.82 1.16 0.38
N GLY A 123 13.98 1.51 0.94
CA GLY A 123 14.20 1.44 2.40
C GLY A 123 13.19 2.28 3.19
N CYS A 124 13.02 3.56 2.82
CA CYS A 124 12.12 4.48 3.52
C CYS A 124 10.66 4.04 3.42
N SER A 125 10.19 3.70 2.22
CA SER A 125 8.80 3.24 2.01
C SER A 125 8.51 1.88 2.67
N THR A 126 9.50 0.98 2.75
CA THR A 126 9.38 -0.26 3.53
C THR A 126 9.19 0.04 5.01
N LEU A 127 10.01 0.93 5.57
CA LEU A 127 9.90 1.33 6.98
C LEU A 127 8.59 2.07 7.27
N LEU A 128 8.13 2.93 6.35
CA LEU A 128 6.82 3.58 6.44
C LEU A 128 5.68 2.55 6.47
N LEU A 129 5.65 1.58 5.55
CA LEU A 129 4.63 0.51 5.57
C LEU A 129 4.72 -0.34 6.84
N ALA A 130 5.93 -0.69 7.27
CA ALA A 130 6.13 -1.50 8.48
C ALA A 130 5.65 -0.74 9.73
N SER A 131 5.95 0.55 9.85
CA SER A 131 5.54 1.36 11.01
C SER A 131 4.01 1.45 11.17
N LEU A 132 3.25 1.36 10.08
CA LEU A 132 1.77 1.33 10.12
C LEU A 132 1.21 0.06 10.79
N ALA A 133 1.99 -1.02 10.90
CA ALA A 133 1.59 -2.23 11.61
C ALA A 133 1.58 -2.06 13.14
N PHE A 134 2.28 -1.05 13.66
CA PHE A 134 2.37 -0.78 15.09
C PHE A 134 1.25 0.18 15.57
N ILE A 135 0.28 0.47 14.71
CA ILE A 135 -0.83 1.38 14.98
C ILE A 135 -2.15 0.67 14.65
N GLY A 136 -3.14 0.77 15.55
CA GLY A 136 -4.47 0.14 15.39
C GLY A 136 -4.57 -1.23 16.08
N HIS A 137 -5.44 -2.11 15.57
CA HIS A 137 -5.78 -3.42 16.18
C HIS A 137 -4.57 -4.33 16.46
N ALA A 138 -3.53 -4.25 15.63
CA ALA A 138 -2.29 -4.99 15.83
C ALA A 138 -1.48 -4.50 17.06
N ALA A 139 -1.66 -3.25 17.47
CA ALA A 139 -1.03 -2.67 18.66
C ALA A 139 -1.83 -2.92 19.95
N MET A 140 -3.09 -3.36 19.84
CA MET A 140 -3.98 -3.57 20.99
C MET A 140 -3.63 -4.81 21.82
N HIS A 141 -2.97 -5.81 21.21
CA HIS A 141 -2.59 -7.03 21.89
C HIS A 141 -1.22 -6.88 22.55
N GLU A 142 -1.08 -7.37 23.78
CA GLU A 142 0.19 -7.39 24.51
C GLU A 142 0.84 -8.79 24.50
N GLY A 143 2.09 -8.87 24.96
CA GLY A 143 2.84 -10.12 25.05
C GLY A 143 3.13 -10.76 23.69
N VAL A 144 3.26 -12.09 23.68
CA VAL A 144 3.65 -12.87 22.49
C VAL A 144 2.62 -12.72 21.35
N LEU A 145 1.34 -12.68 21.69
CA LEU A 145 0.26 -12.51 20.70
C LEU A 145 0.36 -11.16 19.99
N GLY A 146 0.71 -10.09 20.71
CA GLY A 146 0.97 -8.77 20.15
C GLY A 146 2.10 -8.77 19.12
N TRP A 147 3.23 -9.40 19.45
CA TRP A 147 4.36 -9.52 18.51
C TRP A 147 3.98 -10.30 17.24
N ILE A 148 3.27 -11.42 17.38
CA ILE A 148 2.79 -12.21 16.24
C ILE A 148 1.87 -11.37 15.35
N HIS A 149 0.91 -10.65 15.93
CA HIS A 149 -0.03 -9.82 15.19
C HIS A 149 0.68 -8.69 14.45
N GLN A 150 1.64 -8.00 15.10
CA GLN A 150 2.41 -6.92 14.47
C GLN A 150 3.28 -7.42 13.32
N ILE A 151 4.02 -8.52 13.51
CA ILE A 151 4.86 -9.10 12.44
C ILE A 151 3.98 -9.56 11.27
N ASN A 152 2.87 -10.25 11.56
CA ASN A 152 1.91 -10.67 10.54
C ASN A 152 1.37 -9.46 9.76
N GLN A 153 1.06 -8.37 10.45
CA GLN A 153 0.57 -7.14 9.84
C GLN A 153 1.64 -6.44 8.99
N VAL A 154 2.91 -6.43 9.40
CA VAL A 154 4.04 -5.93 8.58
C VAL A 154 4.11 -6.73 7.27
N ILE A 155 4.12 -8.07 7.36
CA ILE A 155 4.19 -8.94 6.18
C ILE A 155 2.97 -8.72 5.27
N HIS A 156 1.77 -8.58 5.86
CA HIS A 156 0.54 -8.29 5.12
C HIS A 156 0.65 -6.97 4.34
N LEU A 157 1.07 -5.89 4.99
CA LEU A 157 1.18 -4.56 4.38
C LEU A 157 2.25 -4.49 3.30
N LEU A 158 3.42 -5.11 3.52
CA LEU A 158 4.48 -5.15 2.51
C LEU A 158 4.05 -5.97 1.29
N SER A 159 3.38 -7.11 1.51
CA SER A 159 2.90 -7.97 0.41
C SER A 159 1.76 -7.30 -0.38
N ALA A 160 0.82 -6.64 0.31
CA ALA A 160 -0.25 -5.88 -0.33
C ALA A 160 0.29 -4.64 -1.05
N GLY A 161 1.27 -3.94 -0.45
CA GLY A 161 1.95 -2.81 -1.05
C GLY A 161 2.75 -3.21 -2.29
N TYR A 162 3.36 -4.40 -2.30
CA TYR A 162 3.99 -4.95 -3.50
C TYR A 162 2.96 -5.18 -4.60
N TRP A 163 1.88 -5.89 -4.29
CA TRP A 163 0.87 -6.25 -5.28
C TRP A 163 0.20 -5.01 -5.88
N ILE A 164 -0.42 -4.16 -5.05
CA ILE A 164 -1.18 -3.00 -5.52
C ILE A 164 -0.25 -1.87 -5.98
N GLY A 165 0.78 -1.58 -5.20
CA GLY A 165 1.68 -0.44 -5.45
C GLY A 165 2.50 -0.57 -6.74
N CYS A 166 2.78 -1.80 -7.19
CA CYS A 166 3.51 -2.03 -8.44
C CYS A 166 2.64 -1.89 -9.69
N LEU A 167 1.30 -1.93 -9.59
CA LEU A 167 0.42 -1.96 -10.77
C LEU A 167 0.56 -0.72 -11.68
N PRO A 168 0.70 0.52 -11.18
CA PRO A 168 0.95 1.66 -12.06
C PRO A 168 2.30 1.58 -12.78
N ALA A 169 3.34 1.09 -12.09
CA ALA A 169 4.66 0.87 -12.70
C ALA A 169 4.61 -0.26 -13.76
N LEU A 170 3.81 -1.30 -13.52
CA LEU A 170 3.50 -2.34 -14.48
C LEU A 170 2.82 -1.78 -15.73
N LEU A 171 1.80 -0.92 -15.59
CA LEU A 171 1.13 -0.29 -16.73
C LEU A 171 2.10 0.50 -17.60
N VAL A 172 3.01 1.27 -16.99
CA VAL A 172 4.08 1.96 -17.72
C VAL A 172 5.02 0.96 -18.40
N CYS A 173 5.42 -0.11 -17.70
CA CYS A 173 6.27 -1.16 -18.25
C CYS A 173 5.65 -1.85 -19.47
N LEU A 174 4.33 -2.11 -19.46
CA LEU A 174 3.61 -2.75 -20.56
C LEU A 174 3.72 -1.95 -21.86
N ALA A 175 3.80 -0.62 -21.81
CA ALA A 175 3.98 0.21 -23.01
C ALA A 175 5.28 -0.11 -23.77
N TYR A 176 6.32 -0.58 -23.07
CA TYR A 176 7.63 -0.91 -23.63
C TYR A 176 7.77 -2.38 -24.07
N THR A 177 6.74 -3.20 -23.88
CA THR A 177 6.77 -4.62 -24.29
C THR A 177 6.46 -4.85 -25.77
N ARG A 178 5.91 -3.84 -26.46
CA ARG A 178 5.46 -3.94 -27.86
C ARG A 178 6.57 -3.62 -28.86
N HIS A 179 7.25 -2.48 -28.69
CA HIS A 179 8.22 -1.93 -29.64
C HIS A 179 9.38 -1.21 -28.91
N GLY A 180 10.57 -1.26 -29.50
CA GLY A 180 11.75 -0.49 -29.04
C GLY A 180 12.91 -1.32 -28.51
N ASP A 181 14.06 -0.67 -28.36
CA ASP A 181 15.35 -1.27 -28.04
C ASP A 181 15.45 -1.88 -26.63
N VAL A 182 14.45 -1.60 -25.78
CA VAL A 182 14.37 -2.06 -24.37
C VAL A 182 13.29 -3.12 -24.13
N LYS A 183 12.73 -3.70 -25.20
CA LYS A 183 11.67 -4.71 -25.13
C LYS A 183 12.06 -5.92 -24.29
N ARG A 184 13.30 -6.41 -24.45
CA ARG A 184 13.80 -7.60 -23.73
C ARG A 184 13.87 -7.34 -22.23
N GLU A 185 14.37 -6.17 -21.85
CA GLU A 185 14.46 -5.70 -20.48
C GLU A 185 13.07 -5.52 -19.86
N ALA A 186 12.11 -4.92 -20.59
CA ALA A 186 10.73 -4.77 -20.15
C ALA A 186 10.03 -6.13 -19.92
N ILE A 187 10.21 -7.10 -20.82
CA ILE A 187 9.71 -8.46 -20.65
C ILE A 187 10.36 -9.14 -19.43
N THR A 188 11.67 -8.95 -19.24
CA THR A 188 12.39 -9.49 -18.07
C THR A 188 11.84 -8.91 -16.77
N THR A 189 11.56 -7.61 -16.73
CA THR A 189 10.90 -6.94 -15.58
C THR A 189 9.51 -7.52 -15.33
N LEU A 190 8.71 -7.73 -16.38
CA LEU A 190 7.38 -8.34 -16.29
C LEU A 190 7.43 -9.75 -15.69
N ILE A 191 8.40 -10.58 -16.11
CA ILE A 191 8.59 -11.93 -15.58
C ILE A 191 8.98 -11.88 -14.10
N ARG A 192 9.94 -11.02 -13.73
CA ARG A 192 10.36 -10.85 -12.33
C ARG A 192 9.19 -10.38 -11.45
N PHE A 193 8.43 -9.38 -11.92
CA PHE A 193 7.23 -8.91 -11.25
C PHE A 193 6.23 -10.04 -11.04
N SER A 194 5.94 -10.81 -12.09
CA SER A 194 5.03 -11.95 -12.01
C SER A 194 5.52 -12.96 -10.97
N SER A 195 6.78 -13.40 -11.02
CA SER A 195 7.33 -14.38 -10.07
C SER A 195 7.19 -13.96 -8.60
N TRP A 196 7.58 -12.74 -8.26
CA TRP A 196 7.41 -12.21 -6.90
C TRP A 196 5.94 -11.92 -6.55
N GLY A 197 5.11 -11.63 -7.55
CA GLY A 197 3.66 -11.46 -7.41
C GLY A 197 2.97 -12.69 -6.82
N HIS A 198 3.37 -13.91 -7.19
CA HIS A 198 2.82 -15.13 -6.58
C HIS A 198 3.10 -15.21 -5.09
N LEU A 199 4.34 -14.92 -4.70
CA LEU A 199 4.72 -14.90 -3.29
C LEU A 199 3.93 -13.82 -2.55
N ALA A 200 3.80 -12.62 -3.13
CA ALA A 200 3.02 -11.54 -2.54
C ALA A 200 1.54 -11.91 -2.37
N VAL A 201 0.87 -12.49 -3.38
CA VAL A 201 -0.53 -12.94 -3.26
C VAL A 201 -0.67 -14.02 -2.18
N ALA A 202 0.22 -15.01 -2.17
CA ALA A 202 0.20 -16.07 -1.17
C ALA A 202 0.37 -15.52 0.26
N LEU A 203 1.30 -14.57 0.46
CA LEU A 203 1.53 -13.91 1.74
C LEU A 203 0.35 -13.02 2.15
N VAL A 204 -0.25 -12.24 1.24
CA VAL A 204 -1.44 -11.42 1.55
C VAL A 204 -2.59 -12.31 2.02
N LEU A 205 -2.80 -13.46 1.38
CA LEU A 205 -3.85 -14.39 1.74
C LEU A 205 -3.61 -15.02 3.11
N SER A 206 -2.44 -15.63 3.33
CA SER A 206 -2.13 -16.30 4.59
C SER A 206 -2.15 -15.33 5.77
N THR A 207 -1.50 -14.18 5.63
CA THR A 207 -1.48 -13.15 6.68
C THR A 207 -2.85 -12.50 6.88
N GLY A 208 -3.66 -12.36 5.83
CA GLY A 208 -5.03 -11.86 5.92
C GLY A 208 -5.96 -12.80 6.68
N ILE A 209 -5.81 -14.11 6.48
CA ILE A 209 -6.52 -15.13 7.25
C ILE A 209 -6.09 -15.07 8.72
N ILE A 210 -4.79 -15.03 9.00
CA ILE A 210 -4.24 -14.94 10.36
C ILE A 210 -4.78 -13.68 11.07
N ASN A 211 -4.76 -12.52 10.41
CA ASN A 211 -5.34 -11.29 10.95
C ASN A 211 -6.82 -11.44 11.28
N SER A 212 -7.60 -12.06 10.39
CA SER A 212 -9.03 -12.26 10.61
C SER A 212 -9.29 -13.18 11.81
N ILE A 213 -8.50 -14.24 11.96
CA ILE A 213 -8.59 -15.17 13.11
C ILE A 213 -8.21 -14.47 14.41
N ILE A 214 -7.14 -13.67 14.43
CA ILE A 214 -6.70 -12.97 15.63
C ILE A 214 -7.74 -11.93 16.05
N ILE A 215 -8.27 -11.14 15.09
CA ILE A 215 -9.21 -10.05 15.40
C ILE A 215 -10.59 -10.58 15.82
N LEU A 216 -11.08 -11.67 15.20
CA LEU A 216 -12.39 -12.25 15.50
C LEU A 216 -12.35 -13.36 16.56
N ARG A 217 -11.21 -13.56 17.23
CA ARG A 217 -10.98 -14.71 18.13
C ARG A 217 -12.05 -14.88 19.21
N GLU A 218 -12.52 -13.77 19.76
CA GLU A 218 -13.48 -13.73 20.88
C GLU A 218 -14.89 -13.34 20.43
N THR A 219 -15.09 -13.12 19.13
CA THR A 219 -16.34 -12.61 18.56
C THR A 219 -17.16 -13.74 17.96
N SER A 220 -18.44 -13.86 18.32
CA SER A 220 -19.35 -14.78 17.65
C SER A 220 -19.58 -14.35 16.19
N LEU A 221 -19.44 -15.28 15.24
CA LEU A 221 -19.74 -15.03 13.84
C LEU A 221 -21.23 -14.74 13.67
N THR A 222 -21.56 -13.46 13.48
CA THR A 222 -22.92 -12.98 13.29
C THR A 222 -22.92 -12.05 12.08
N LEU A 223 -23.61 -12.48 11.00
CA LEU A 223 -23.72 -11.70 9.77
C LEU A 223 -24.57 -10.41 9.93
N THR A 224 -24.94 -10.06 11.16
CA THR A 224 -25.57 -8.80 11.54
C THR A 224 -24.54 -7.71 11.88
N SER A 225 -23.30 -8.07 12.22
CA SER A 225 -22.26 -7.09 12.54
C SER A 225 -21.78 -6.38 11.27
N VAL A 226 -21.86 -5.04 11.26
CA VAL A 226 -21.39 -4.19 10.14
C VAL A 226 -19.91 -4.44 9.87
N TYR A 227 -19.11 -4.62 10.92
CA TYR A 227 -17.69 -4.96 10.80
C TYR A 227 -17.49 -6.27 10.01
N GLN A 228 -18.22 -7.33 10.38
CA GLN A 228 -18.10 -8.65 9.74
C GLN A 228 -18.58 -8.62 8.28
N MET A 229 -19.65 -7.87 7.95
CA MET A 229 -20.11 -7.70 6.57
C MET A 229 -19.09 -6.96 5.69
N LEU A 230 -18.45 -5.91 6.22
CA LEU A 230 -17.42 -5.15 5.49
C LEU A 230 -16.14 -5.99 5.31
N LEU A 231 -15.77 -6.78 6.32
CA LEU A 231 -14.68 -7.73 6.22
C LEU A 231 -14.96 -8.81 5.16
N LEU A 232 -16.17 -9.37 5.13
CA LEU A 232 -16.58 -10.33 4.11
C LEU A 232 -16.53 -9.72 2.71
N SER A 233 -17.02 -8.49 2.57
CA SER A 233 -16.96 -7.72 1.31
C SER A 233 -15.52 -7.54 0.84
N LYS A 234 -14.59 -7.22 1.76
CA LYS A 234 -13.15 -7.17 1.47
C LYS A 234 -12.63 -8.51 0.96
N VAL A 235 -12.98 -9.62 1.62
CA VAL A 235 -12.54 -10.97 1.20
C VAL A 235 -13.04 -11.29 -0.21
N ILE A 236 -14.31 -11.02 -0.52
CA ILE A 236 -14.89 -11.23 -1.86
C ILE A 236 -14.15 -10.41 -2.92
N LEU A 237 -13.87 -9.13 -2.65
CA LEU A 237 -13.11 -8.29 -3.58
C LEU A 237 -11.69 -8.81 -3.82
N VAL A 238 -11.01 -9.27 -2.76
CA VAL A 238 -9.67 -9.87 -2.88
C VAL A 238 -9.75 -11.16 -3.71
N LEU A 239 -10.77 -12.00 -3.55
CA LEU A 239 -10.97 -13.19 -4.37
C LEU A 239 -11.14 -12.84 -5.85
N PHE A 240 -11.91 -11.79 -6.18
CA PHE A 240 -12.01 -11.31 -7.57
C PHE A 240 -10.66 -10.83 -8.11
N MET A 241 -9.89 -10.08 -7.31
CA MET A 241 -8.53 -9.67 -7.70
C MET A 241 -7.62 -10.88 -7.98
N ILE A 242 -7.69 -11.93 -7.16
CA ILE A 242 -6.93 -13.17 -7.38
C ILE A 242 -7.31 -13.83 -8.70
N VAL A 243 -8.61 -13.94 -8.99
CA VAL A 243 -9.09 -14.51 -10.26
C VAL A 243 -8.52 -13.72 -11.44
N ILE A 244 -8.56 -12.38 -11.38
CA ILE A 244 -7.98 -11.53 -12.41
C ILE A 244 -6.47 -11.75 -12.54
N ALA A 245 -5.72 -11.79 -11.42
CA ALA A 245 -4.29 -12.03 -11.40
C ALA A 245 -3.89 -13.39 -11.99
N VAL A 246 -4.67 -14.44 -11.68
CA VAL A 246 -4.49 -15.79 -12.22
C VAL A 246 -4.77 -15.81 -13.72
N ILE A 247 -5.86 -15.20 -14.18
CA ILE A 247 -6.18 -15.06 -15.62
C ILE A 247 -5.06 -14.30 -16.35
N ASN A 248 -4.61 -13.17 -15.79
CA ASN A 248 -3.50 -12.39 -16.31
C ASN A 248 -2.27 -13.25 -16.52
N ARG A 249 -1.89 -14.03 -15.50
CA ARG A 249 -0.66 -14.82 -15.53
C ARG A 249 -0.74 -16.07 -16.40
N TYR A 250 -1.80 -16.86 -16.27
CA TYR A 250 -1.84 -18.21 -16.85
C TYR A 250 -2.52 -18.23 -18.22
N LEU A 251 -3.34 -17.23 -18.56
CA LEU A 251 -4.03 -17.15 -19.84
C LEU A 251 -3.48 -16.01 -20.71
N ILE A 252 -3.39 -14.79 -20.16
CA ILE A 252 -3.10 -13.60 -20.98
C ILE A 252 -1.60 -13.43 -21.25
N VAL A 253 -0.73 -13.63 -20.26
CA VAL A 253 0.74 -13.53 -20.47
C VAL A 253 1.23 -14.54 -21.52
N PRO A 254 0.84 -15.83 -21.50
CA PRO A 254 1.20 -16.77 -22.58
C PRO A 254 0.67 -16.33 -23.96
N MET A 255 -0.50 -15.68 -23.99
CA MET A 255 -1.10 -15.15 -25.22
C MET A 255 -0.27 -14.02 -25.86
N LEU A 256 0.64 -13.34 -25.13
CA LEU A 256 1.55 -12.34 -25.71
C LEU A 256 2.40 -12.89 -26.86
N ARG A 257 2.68 -14.20 -26.87
CA ARG A 257 3.44 -14.86 -27.95
C ARG A 257 2.62 -15.06 -29.23
N LYS A 258 1.30 -15.27 -29.10
CA LYS A 258 0.41 -15.61 -30.22
C LYS A 258 -0.38 -14.41 -30.74
N LEU A 259 -0.94 -13.61 -29.82
CA LEU A 259 -1.82 -12.48 -30.10
C LEU A 259 -1.38 -11.24 -29.29
N PRO A 260 -0.22 -10.63 -29.62
CA PRO A 260 0.43 -9.61 -28.79
C PRO A 260 -0.46 -8.38 -28.55
N THR A 261 -1.19 -7.90 -29.57
CA THR A 261 -2.06 -6.73 -29.44
C THR A 261 -3.25 -7.00 -28.50
N LYS A 262 -3.90 -8.17 -28.64
CA LYS A 262 -5.04 -8.55 -27.80
C LYS A 262 -4.60 -8.80 -26.36
N ALA A 263 -3.48 -9.48 -26.16
CA ALA A 263 -2.93 -9.75 -24.84
C ALA A 263 -2.52 -8.46 -24.11
N HIS A 264 -1.88 -7.53 -24.82
CA HIS A 264 -1.53 -6.22 -24.27
C HIS A 264 -2.77 -5.44 -23.81
N TYR A 265 -3.81 -5.37 -24.65
CA TYR A 265 -5.07 -4.72 -24.30
C TYR A 265 -5.68 -5.29 -23.01
N TRP A 266 -5.84 -6.62 -22.93
CA TRP A 266 -6.43 -7.25 -21.75
C TRP A 266 -5.56 -7.12 -20.50
N LEU A 267 -4.23 -7.14 -20.61
CA LEU A 267 -3.34 -6.88 -19.46
C LEU A 267 -3.55 -5.47 -18.92
N VAL A 268 -3.69 -4.46 -19.78
CA VAL A 268 -3.95 -3.08 -19.36
C VAL A 268 -5.31 -2.98 -18.68
N VAL A 269 -6.38 -3.49 -19.31
CA VAL A 269 -7.74 -3.45 -18.75
C VAL A 269 -7.81 -4.16 -17.40
N ASN A 270 -7.26 -5.37 -17.31
CA ASN A 270 -7.28 -6.14 -16.08
C ASN A 270 -6.43 -5.51 -14.98
N SER A 271 -5.26 -4.93 -15.32
CA SER A 271 -4.44 -4.19 -14.34
C SER A 271 -5.17 -2.95 -13.81
N CYS A 272 -5.89 -2.23 -14.68
CA CYS A 272 -6.75 -1.11 -14.25
C CYS A 272 -7.88 -1.58 -13.34
N ALA A 273 -8.53 -2.71 -13.65
CA ALA A 273 -9.53 -3.32 -12.80
C ALA A 273 -8.96 -3.71 -11.43
N GLU A 274 -7.77 -4.33 -11.38
CA GLU A 274 -7.06 -4.65 -10.14
C GLU A 274 -6.73 -3.40 -9.31
N ILE A 275 -6.34 -2.29 -9.94
CA ILE A 275 -6.10 -1.00 -9.26
C ILE A 275 -7.39 -0.49 -8.61
N ILE A 276 -8.52 -0.51 -9.32
CA ILE A 276 -9.81 -0.03 -8.81
C ILE A 276 -10.30 -0.92 -7.66
N LEU A 277 -10.21 -2.25 -7.81
CA LEU A 277 -10.58 -3.20 -6.76
C LEU A 277 -9.66 -3.05 -5.54
N GLY A 278 -8.36 -2.90 -5.75
CA GLY A 278 -7.37 -2.67 -4.70
C GLY A 278 -7.63 -1.36 -3.95
N ALA A 279 -7.92 -0.27 -4.66
CA ALA A 279 -8.30 1.01 -4.06
C ALA A 279 -9.60 0.88 -3.24
N THR A 280 -10.59 0.13 -3.76
CA THR A 280 -11.84 -0.14 -3.04
C THR A 280 -11.59 -0.94 -1.76
N VAL A 281 -10.73 -1.96 -1.81
CA VAL A 281 -10.29 -2.73 -0.63
C VAL A 281 -9.61 -1.82 0.39
N LEU A 282 -8.72 -0.93 -0.03
CA LEU A 282 -8.04 0.03 0.86
C LEU A 282 -9.03 1.02 1.50
N LEU A 283 -10.03 1.48 0.74
CA LEU A 283 -11.08 2.35 1.26
C LEU A 283 -11.93 1.64 2.31
N LEU A 284 -12.37 0.40 2.03
CA LEU A 284 -13.10 -0.42 3.01
C LEU A 284 -12.30 -0.60 4.28
N VAL A 285 -11.04 -1.02 4.17
CA VAL A 285 -10.15 -1.21 5.34
C VAL A 285 -9.94 0.09 6.10
N SER A 286 -9.80 1.22 5.41
CA SER A 286 -9.64 2.53 6.05
C SER A 286 -10.87 2.93 6.85
N PHE A 287 -12.06 2.49 6.43
CA PHE A 287 -13.32 2.73 7.10
C PHE A 287 -13.56 1.77 8.27
N PHE A 288 -13.60 0.45 8.05
CA PHE A 288 -13.97 -0.48 9.13
C PHE A 288 -12.86 -0.69 10.17
N ALA A 289 -11.60 -0.36 9.86
CA ALA A 289 -10.53 -0.42 10.86
C ALA A 289 -10.67 0.62 11.98
N THR A 290 -11.54 1.63 11.81
CA THR A 290 -11.87 2.60 12.88
C THR A 290 -13.02 2.09 13.77
N MET A 291 -13.67 0.99 13.39
CA MET A 291 -14.74 0.38 14.17
C MET A 291 -14.18 -0.64 15.17
N ALA A 292 -14.90 -0.85 16.26
CA ALA A 292 -14.63 -1.97 17.16
C ALA A 292 -15.03 -3.30 16.47
N PRO A 293 -14.23 -4.37 16.63
CA PRO A 293 -14.60 -5.71 16.18
C PRO A 293 -15.62 -6.30 17.18
N ILE A 294 -16.89 -5.95 17.00
CA ILE A 294 -18.04 -6.43 17.81
C ILE A 294 -18.73 -7.61 17.12
#